data_AF-A0A969X9Y1-F1
#
_entry.id   AF-A0A969X9Y1-F1
#
_cell.length_a   1.000
_cell.length_b   1.000
_cell.length_c   1.000
_cell.angle_alpha   90.00
_cell.angle_beta   90.00
_cell.angle_gamma   90.00
#
_symmetry.space_group_name_H-M   'P 1'
#
loop_
_entity.id
_entity.type
_entity.pdbx_description
1 polymer ?
#
loop_
_entity_poly.entity_id
_entity_poly.type
_entity_poly.pdbx_seq_one_letter_code
_entity_poly.pdbx_strand_id
1 'polypeptide(L)' 'VYTGYTFEELTSQLHRPGWLELLGKTDILIDGRFEETEQSYDLRFRGSKNQRALNLPDSLACGSAVAFNL' A
#
# COMPACT_ATOMS: atom_id res chain seq x y z
N VAL A 1 5.41 4.42 0.33
CA VAL A 1 4.54 5.32 1.12
C VAL A 1 3.62 4.50 2.01
N TYR A 2 3.24 5.00 3.18
CA TYR A 2 2.21 4.41 4.05
C TYR A 2 1.02 5.38 4.13
N THR A 3 -0.20 4.87 3.93
CA THR A 3 -1.43 5.69 3.91
C THR A 3 -2.46 5.26 4.95
N GLY A 4 -2.35 4.05 5.50
CA GLY A 4 -3.38 3.45 6.36
C GLY A 4 -4.60 2.91 5.60
N TYR A 5 -4.55 2.90 4.27
CA TYR A 5 -5.59 2.35 3.41
C TYR A 5 -5.06 1.15 2.62
N THR A 6 -5.95 0.26 2.21
CA THR A 6 -5.63 -0.76 1.21
C THR A 6 -5.64 -0.17 -0.20
N PHE A 7 -5.03 -0.86 -1.15
CA PHE A 7 -5.02 -0.54 -2.56
C PHE A 7 -6.43 -0.46 -3.12
N GLU A 8 -7.33 -1.35 -2.69
CA GLU A 8 -8.73 -1.37 -3.08
C GLU A 8 -9.48 -0.15 -2.52
N GLU A 9 -9.19 0.24 -1.27
CA GLU A 9 -9.73 1.48 -0.70
C GLU A 9 -9.19 2.72 -1.44
N LEU A 10 -7.90 2.75 -1.78
CA LEU A 10 -7.25 3.82 -2.55
C LEU A 10 -7.85 3.95 -3.96
N THR A 11 -7.99 2.85 -4.68
CA THR A 11 -8.52 2.86 -6.04
C THR A 11 -10.02 3.13 -6.12
N SER A 12 -10.81 2.76 -5.09
CA SER A 12 -12.23 3.12 -5.03
C SER A 12 -12.50 4.60 -4.76
N GLN A 13 -11.51 5.36 -4.29
CA GLN A 13 -11.66 6.78 -3.97
C GLN A 13 -10.72 7.70 -4.79
N LEU A 14 -10.34 7.30 -6.01
CA LEU A 14 -9.48 8.12 -6.89
C LEU A 14 -10.07 9.50 -7.24
N HIS A 15 -11.37 9.70 -7.04
CA HIS A 15 -12.02 11.00 -7.17
C HIS A 15 -11.59 12.01 -6.10
N ARG A 16 -10.97 11.56 -4.99
CA ARG A 16 -10.45 12.44 -3.95
C ARG A 16 -9.22 13.19 -4.47
N PRO A 17 -9.15 14.53 -4.26
CA PRO A 17 -8.01 15.31 -4.71
C PRO A 17 -6.67 14.74 -4.21
N GLY A 18 -5.70 14.64 -5.12
CA GLY A 18 -4.33 14.20 -4.82
C GLY A 18 -4.11 12.68 -4.75
N TRP A 19 -5.17 11.85 -4.72
CA TRP A 19 -4.99 10.40 -4.61
C TRP A 19 -4.33 9.80 -5.85
N LEU A 20 -4.81 10.18 -7.03
CA LEU A 20 -4.21 9.74 -8.29
C LEU A 20 -2.73 10.17 -8.41
N GLU A 21 -2.42 11.40 -8.01
CA GLU A 21 -1.04 11.91 -8.05
C GLU A 21 -0.13 11.18 -7.04
N LEU A 22 -0.63 10.94 -5.82
CA LEU A 22 0.08 10.18 -4.81
C LEU A 22 0.45 8.79 -5.31
N LEU A 23 -0.53 8.08 -5.88
CA LEU A 23 -0.31 6.73 -6.40
C LEU A 23 0.63 6.76 -7.61
N GLY A 24 0.47 7.73 -8.51
CA GLY A 24 1.35 7.89 -9.69
C GLY A 24 2.81 8.22 -9.36
N LYS A 25 3.12 8.66 -8.13
CA LYS A 25 4.48 9.00 -7.66
C LYS A 25 5.04 8.00 -6.64
N THR A 26 4.39 6.86 -6.47
CA THR A 26 4.76 5.88 -5.45
C THR A 26 5.24 4.60 -6.11
N ASP A 27 6.44 4.14 -5.76
CA ASP A 27 6.96 2.83 -6.23
C ASP A 27 6.47 1.68 -5.34
N ILE A 28 6.51 1.88 -4.02
CA ILE A 28 6.13 0.88 -3.03
C ILE A 28 5.02 1.44 -2.14
N LEU A 29 3.88 0.75 -2.08
CA LEU A 29 2.78 1.05 -1.16
C LEU A 29 2.84 0.10 0.04
N ILE A 30 2.83 0.65 1.25
CA ILE A 30 2.57 -0.09 2.49
C ILE A 30 1.06 -0.06 2.71
N ASP A 31 0.45 -1.17 2.38
CA ASP A 31 -0.97 -1.40 2.21
C ASP A 31 -1.60 -1.91 3.51
N GLY A 32 -2.72 -1.30 3.90
CA GLY A 32 -3.46 -1.64 5.12
C GLY A 32 -2.99 -0.89 6.37
N ARG A 33 -3.86 -0.84 7.38
CA ARG A 33 -3.62 -0.14 8.65
C ARG A 33 -2.54 -0.82 9.48
N PHE A 34 -1.80 -0.03 10.26
CA PHE A 34 -0.97 -0.55 11.32
C PHE A 34 -1.84 -1.08 12.48
N GLU A 35 -1.60 -2.33 12.88
CA GLU A 35 -2.23 -2.95 14.06
C GLU A 35 -1.16 -3.23 15.11
N GLU A 36 -1.35 -2.70 16.32
CA GLU A 36 -0.41 -2.82 17.44
C GLU A 36 -0.24 -4.28 17.90
N THR A 37 -1.33 -5.06 17.89
CA THR A 37 -1.31 -6.50 18.24
C THR A 37 -0.49 -7.33 17.26
N GLU A 38 -0.30 -6.84 16.04
CA GLU A 38 0.45 -7.48 14.96
C GLU A 38 1.81 -6.79 14.73
N GLN A 39 2.22 -5.89 15.62
CA GLN A 39 3.47 -5.13 15.50
C GLN A 39 4.69 -6.06 15.42
N SER A 40 5.60 -5.75 14.49
CA SER A 40 6.86 -6.47 14.34
C SER A 40 7.93 -5.55 13.75
N TYR A 41 9.14 -5.63 14.30
CA TYR A 41 10.31 -4.87 13.84
C TYR A 41 11.14 -5.62 12.79
N ASP A 42 10.84 -6.91 12.55
CA ASP A 42 11.57 -7.76 11.61
C ASP A 42 11.05 -7.63 10.17
N LEU A 43 9.99 -6.84 9.97
CA LEU A 43 9.34 -6.67 8.68
C LEU A 43 9.97 -5.51 7.91
N ARG A 44 10.43 -5.78 6.69
CA ARG A 44 11.00 -4.72 5.84
C ARG A 44 9.90 -3.75 5.41
N PHE A 45 10.15 -2.45 5.59
CA PHE A 45 9.30 -1.31 5.19
C PHE A 45 7.94 -1.16 5.91
N ARG A 46 7.50 -2.15 6.68
CA ARG A 46 6.17 -2.17 7.33
C ARG A 46 6.31 -2.47 8.82
N GLY A 47 5.37 -1.95 9.63
CA GLY A 47 5.45 -2.06 11.09
C GLY A 47 4.58 -3.15 11.69
N SER A 48 3.63 -3.69 10.92
CA SER A 48 2.66 -4.67 11.39
C SER A 48 2.44 -5.80 10.37
N LYS A 49 2.23 -7.03 10.86
CA LYS A 49 2.18 -8.26 10.06
C LYS A 49 0.99 -8.32 9.11
N ASN A 50 -0.11 -7.66 9.43
CA ASN A 50 -1.30 -7.54 8.58
C ASN A 50 -1.06 -6.69 7.32
N GLN A 51 -0.05 -5.80 7.33
CA GLN A 51 0.22 -4.90 6.21
C GLN A 51 0.84 -5.64 5.01
N ARG A 52 0.55 -5.22 3.77
CA ARG A 52 1.23 -5.74 2.57
C ARG A 52 2.23 -4.71 2.06
N ALA A 53 3.39 -5.13 1.56
CA ALA A 53 4.24 -4.26 0.74
C ALA A 53 3.92 -4.57 -0.72
N LEU A 54 3.45 -3.58 -1.47
CA LEU A 54 2.99 -3.76 -2.85
C LEU A 54 3.89 -3.00 -3.82
N ASN A 55 4.16 -3.62 -4.98
CA ASN A 55 4.71 -2.94 -6.14
C ASN A 55 3.58 -2.14 -6.77
N LEU A 56 3.58 -0.82 -6.56
CA LEU A 56 2.44 0.00 -6.97
C LEU A 56 2.34 0.18 -8.49
N PRO A 57 3.43 0.38 -9.25
CA PRO A 57 3.38 0.35 -10.71
C PRO A 57 2.72 -0.91 -11.27
N ASP A 58 3.12 -2.10 -10.81
CA ASP A 58 2.53 -3.36 -11.27
C ASP A 58 1.06 -3.48 -10.83
N SER A 59 0.76 -3.06 -9.60
CA SER A 59 -0.61 -3.12 -9.07
C SER A 59 -1.58 -2.23 -9.84
N LEU A 60 -1.16 -1.02 -10.22
CA LEU A 60 -1.94 -0.11 -11.05
C LEU A 60 -2.11 -0.67 -12.47
N ALA A 61 -1.08 -1.31 -13.03
CA ALA A 61 -1.13 -1.87 -14.38
C ALA A 61 -2.09 -3.07 -14.49
N CYS A 62 -2.14 -3.96 -13.50
CA CYS A 62 -3.04 -5.12 -13.50
C CYS A 62 -4.36 -4.89 -12.77
N GLY A 63 -4.53 -3.76 -12.09
CA GLY A 63 -5.75 -3.41 -11.36
C GLY A 63 -5.97 -4.24 -10.09
N SER A 64 -4.92 -4.84 -9.53
CA SER A 64 -5.00 -5.66 -8.31
C SER A 64 -3.72 -5.54 -7.50
N ALA A 65 -3.77 -5.89 -6.20
CA ALA A 65 -2.60 -5.81 -5.34
C ALA A 65 -1.50 -6.81 -5.77
N VAL A 66 -0.36 -6.30 -6.22
CA VAL A 66 0.83 -7.09 -6.58
C VAL A 66 1.86 -6.95 -5.47
N ALA A 67 2.23 -8.08 -4.86
CA ALA A 67 3.24 -8.10 -3.80
C ALA A 67 4.60 -7.59 -4.31
N PHE A 68 5.23 -6.73 -3.51
CA PHE A 68 6.62 -6.35 -3.72
C PHE A 68 7.51 -7.50 -3.25
N ASN A 69 8.10 -8.24 -4.18
CA ASN A 69 9.09 -9.26 -3.86
C ASN A 69 10.41 -8.57 -3.48
N LEU A 70 10.93 -8.94 -2.31
CA LEU A 70 12.21 -8.47 -1.77
C LEU A 70 13.41 -9.17 -2.40
#